data_AF-A0AAD1NUM3-F1
#
_entry.id   AF-A0AAD1NUM3-F1
#
_cell.length_a   1.000
_cell.length_b   1.000
_cell.length_c   1.000
_cell.angle_alpha   90.00
_cell.angle_beta   90.00
_cell.angle_gamma   90.00
#
_symmetry.space_group_name_H-M   'P 1'
#
loop_
_entity.id
_entity.type
_entity.pdbx_description
1 polymer ?
#
loop_
_entity_poly.entity_id
_entity_poly.type
_entity_poly.pdbx_seq_one_letter_code
_entity_poly.pdbx_strand_id
1 'polypeptide(L)'
;MADKLPVGDTIDNLKTDGQKFVQDSKALVTAEIKPAAKHAGIGAGMFGGAGYFGIVGALLLWLCGAFAFSLMWQRIGDWSILLSLIVGFATMAVVLFILAGILALIGKGQISQVKAPTGVVEEAKSTLEAVKSAIARGKYNATARSSIDANEAPSHAAPVAPDAASAPRRASDGATAAR
;
A
#
# COMPACT_ATOMS: atom_id res chain seq x y z
N MET A 1 -52.24 -3.65 17.54
CA MET A 1 -51.33 -4.18 16.51
C MET A 1 -49.95 -3.67 16.86
N ALA A 2 -49.10 -4.54 17.41
CA ALA A 2 -47.77 -4.17 17.91
C ALA A 2 -46.75 -4.49 16.82
N ASP A 3 -46.28 -3.46 16.13
CA ASP A 3 -45.24 -3.57 15.11
C ASP A 3 -43.88 -3.62 15.83
N LYS A 4 -43.31 -4.83 15.95
CA LYS A 4 -42.00 -5.06 16.57
C LYS A 4 -41.01 -5.57 15.51
N LEU A 5 -40.61 -4.71 14.59
CA LEU A 5 -39.37 -4.87 13.79
C LEU A 5 -38.46 -3.61 13.67
N PRO A 6 -38.50 -2.57 14.55
CA PRO A 6 -37.74 -1.33 14.34
C PRO A 6 -36.21 -1.42 14.53
N VAL A 7 -35.68 -2.51 15.10
CA VAL A 7 -34.22 -2.68 15.31
C VAL A 7 -33.58 -3.44 14.14
N GLY A 8 -34.29 -4.41 13.55
CA GLY A 8 -33.81 -5.18 12.39
C GLY A 8 -33.62 -4.31 11.16
N ASP A 9 -34.61 -3.47 10.86
CA ASP A 9 -34.54 -2.53 9.72
C ASP A 9 -33.43 -1.49 9.87
N THR A 10 -33.14 -1.04 11.10
CA THR A 10 -32.07 -0.05 11.34
C THR A 10 -30.68 -0.65 11.11
N ILE A 11 -30.49 -1.93 11.45
CA ILE A 11 -29.22 -2.67 11.24
C ILE A 11 -29.03 -2.98 9.75
N ASP A 12 -30.09 -3.39 9.06
CA ASP A 12 -30.06 -3.67 7.62
C ASP A 12 -29.82 -2.39 6.80
N ASN A 13 -30.41 -1.26 7.21
CA ASN A 13 -30.14 0.04 6.61
C ASN A 13 -28.69 0.50 6.85
N LEU A 14 -28.14 0.36 8.07
CA LEU A 14 -26.74 0.73 8.35
C LEU A 14 -25.74 -0.15 7.59
N LYS A 15 -26.03 -1.44 7.42
CA LYS A 15 -25.24 -2.36 6.62
C LYS A 15 -25.26 -1.99 5.14
N THR A 16 -26.44 -1.58 4.64
CA THR A 16 -26.62 -1.15 3.25
C THR A 16 -25.93 0.20 2.98
N ASP A 17 -26.04 1.16 3.89
CA ASP A 17 -25.39 2.47 3.79
C ASP A 17 -23.86 2.37 3.93
N GLY A 18 -23.37 1.53 4.84
CA GLY A 18 -21.95 1.22 4.95
C GLY A 18 -21.39 0.55 3.69
N GLN A 19 -22.16 -0.36 3.07
CA GLN A 19 -21.79 -0.95 1.78
C GLN A 19 -21.75 0.10 0.66
N LYS A 20 -22.68 1.06 0.64
CA LYS A 20 -22.65 2.17 -0.32
C LYS A 20 -21.44 3.08 -0.12
N PHE A 21 -21.13 3.48 1.11
CA PHE A 21 -19.95 4.31 1.40
C PHE A 21 -18.64 3.64 0.97
N VAL A 22 -18.51 2.32 1.16
CA VAL A 22 -17.35 1.55 0.69
C VAL A 22 -17.29 1.50 -0.83
N GLN A 23 -18.43 1.36 -1.52
CA GLN A 23 -18.47 1.41 -2.98
C GLN A 23 -18.14 2.80 -3.53
N ASP A 24 -18.65 3.85 -2.91
CA ASP A 24 -18.40 5.24 -3.29
C ASP A 24 -16.94 5.62 -3.04
N SER A 25 -16.39 5.23 -1.89
CA SER A 25 -14.96 5.41 -1.57
C SER A 25 -14.08 4.63 -2.56
N LYS A 26 -14.45 3.40 -2.93
CA LYS A 26 -13.73 2.63 -3.96
C LYS A 26 -13.83 3.28 -5.33
N ALA A 27 -14.99 3.78 -5.73
CA ALA A 27 -15.17 4.41 -7.03
C ALA A 27 -14.36 5.71 -7.15
N LEU A 28 -14.35 6.52 -6.09
CA LEU A 28 -13.60 7.77 -6.03
C LEU A 28 -12.09 7.53 -5.96
N VAL A 29 -11.66 6.61 -5.08
CA VAL A 29 -10.26 6.19 -4.98
C VAL A 29 -9.80 5.56 -6.30
N THR A 30 -10.64 4.76 -6.96
CA THR A 30 -10.27 4.19 -8.27
C THR A 30 -10.21 5.28 -9.34
N ALA A 31 -11.11 6.26 -9.34
CA ALA A 31 -11.11 7.35 -10.30
C ALA A 31 -9.85 8.23 -10.19
N GLU A 32 -9.33 8.42 -8.97
CA GLU A 32 -8.14 9.24 -8.71
C GLU A 32 -6.82 8.43 -8.79
N ILE A 33 -6.80 7.22 -8.22
CA ILE A 33 -5.59 6.37 -8.22
C ILE A 33 -5.35 5.75 -9.58
N LYS A 34 -6.37 5.40 -10.38
CA LYS A 34 -6.14 4.75 -11.68
C LYS A 34 -5.33 5.61 -12.66
N PRO A 35 -5.62 6.91 -12.88
CA PRO A 35 -4.78 7.76 -13.70
C PRO A 35 -3.40 7.98 -13.07
N ALA A 36 -3.31 8.22 -11.76
CA ALA A 36 -2.03 8.38 -11.07
C ALA A 36 -1.15 7.13 -11.20
N ALA A 37 -1.70 5.94 -11.00
CA ALA A 37 -1.03 4.66 -11.14
C ALA A 37 -0.61 4.38 -12.59
N LYS A 38 -1.45 4.75 -13.57
CA LYS A 38 -1.08 4.64 -15.00
C LYS A 38 0.10 5.53 -15.33
N HIS A 39 0.08 6.80 -14.92
CA HIS A 39 1.18 7.73 -15.16
C HIS A 39 2.45 7.33 -14.43
N ALA A 40 2.34 6.90 -13.16
CA ALA A 40 3.46 6.37 -12.40
C ALA A 40 4.03 5.10 -13.05
N GLY A 41 3.17 4.19 -13.55
CA GLY A 41 3.59 2.96 -14.24
C GLY A 41 4.28 3.23 -15.57
N ILE A 42 3.74 4.14 -16.39
CA ILE A 42 4.38 4.56 -17.65
C ILE A 42 5.71 5.25 -17.36
N GLY A 43 5.75 6.16 -16.39
CA GLY A 43 6.97 6.88 -15.99
C GLY A 43 8.05 5.93 -15.48
N ALA A 44 7.70 5.00 -14.59
CA ALA A 44 8.61 3.98 -14.10
C ALA A 44 9.09 3.05 -15.22
N GLY A 45 8.20 2.66 -16.15
CA GLY A 45 8.54 1.86 -17.31
C GLY A 45 9.49 2.57 -18.28
N MET A 46 9.21 3.83 -18.62
CA MET A 46 10.06 4.66 -19.48
C MET A 46 11.41 4.95 -18.84
N PHE A 47 11.44 5.22 -17.53
CA PHE A 47 12.68 5.42 -16.80
C PHE A 47 13.51 4.14 -16.72
N GLY A 48 12.88 2.98 -16.49
CA GLY A 48 13.53 1.68 -16.58
C GLY A 48 14.10 1.41 -17.97
N GLY A 49 13.33 1.70 -19.03
CA GLY A 49 13.79 1.61 -20.41
C GLY A 49 14.97 2.55 -20.70
N ALA A 50 14.90 3.81 -20.29
CA ALA A 50 15.99 4.77 -20.43
C ALA A 50 17.25 4.32 -19.67
N GLY A 51 17.10 3.74 -18.49
CA GLY A 51 18.19 3.12 -17.75
C GLY A 51 18.85 1.98 -18.52
N TYR A 52 18.06 1.07 -19.08
CA TYR A 52 18.57 -0.03 -19.92
C TYR A 52 19.32 0.48 -21.15
N PHE A 53 18.72 1.41 -21.92
CA PHE A 53 19.37 1.99 -23.09
C PHE A 53 20.60 2.84 -22.71
N GLY A 54 20.60 3.48 -21.54
CA GLY A 54 21.77 4.17 -21.00
C GLY A 54 22.93 3.21 -20.73
N ILE A 55 22.65 2.05 -20.13
CA ILE A 55 23.65 0.99 -19.92
C ILE A 55 24.16 0.47 -21.27
N VAL A 56 23.27 0.16 -22.21
CA VAL A 56 23.66 -0.31 -23.56
C VAL A 56 24.52 0.75 -24.27
N GLY A 57 24.12 2.02 -24.24
CA GLY A 57 24.90 3.11 -24.81
C GLY A 57 26.28 3.26 -24.18
N ALA A 58 26.38 3.13 -22.85
CA ALA A 58 27.66 3.13 -22.14
C ALA A 58 28.56 1.96 -22.59
N LEU A 59 28.01 0.76 -22.76
CA LEU A 59 28.75 -0.39 -23.29
C LEU A 59 29.29 -0.13 -24.70
N LEU A 60 28.50 0.49 -25.58
CA LEU A 60 28.96 0.88 -26.92
C LEU A 60 30.07 1.93 -26.85
N LEU A 61 29.98 2.92 -25.95
CA LEU A 61 31.03 3.92 -25.76
C LEU A 61 32.32 3.29 -25.24
N TRP A 62 32.24 2.34 -24.31
CA TRP A 62 33.42 1.60 -23.84
C TRP A 62 34.07 0.79 -24.95
N LEU A 63 33.27 0.12 -25.78
CA LEU A 63 33.76 -0.63 -26.93
C LEU A 63 34.41 0.30 -27.96
N CYS A 64 33.77 1.43 -28.27
CA CYS A 64 34.32 2.47 -29.14
C CYS A 64 35.67 2.98 -28.61
N GLY A 65 35.76 3.23 -27.31
CA GLY A 65 37.00 3.58 -26.63
C GLY A 65 38.10 2.53 -26.79
N ALA A 66 37.75 1.25 -26.68
CA ALA A 66 38.71 0.15 -26.81
C ALA A 66 39.27 0.09 -28.24
N PHE A 67 38.42 0.28 -29.25
CA PHE A 67 38.85 0.41 -30.64
C PHE A 67 39.72 1.67 -30.85
N ALA A 68 39.35 2.80 -30.26
CA ALA A 68 40.15 4.04 -30.37
C ALA A 68 41.57 3.85 -29.79
N PHE A 69 41.71 3.22 -28.62
CA PHE A 69 43.04 2.89 -28.08
C PHE A 69 43.77 1.85 -28.92
N SER A 70 43.06 0.89 -29.51
CA SER A 70 43.68 -0.10 -30.39
C SER A 70 44.31 0.57 -31.61
N LEU A 71 43.61 1.52 -32.23
CA LEU A 71 44.13 2.32 -33.35
C LEU A 71 45.29 3.22 -32.92
N MET A 72 45.23 3.80 -31.71
CA MET A 72 46.31 4.59 -31.13
C MET A 72 47.60 3.74 -31.02
N TRP A 73 47.52 2.56 -30.40
CA TRP A 73 48.66 1.66 -30.23
C TRP A 73 49.23 1.17 -31.56
N GLN A 74 48.37 0.91 -32.54
CA GLN A 74 48.81 0.52 -33.88
C GLN A 74 49.65 1.61 -34.55
N ARG A 75 49.27 2.89 -34.39
CA ARG A 75 50.03 4.02 -34.95
C ARG A 75 51.38 4.27 -34.28
N ILE A 76 51.52 3.92 -33.01
CA ILE A 76 52.73 4.18 -32.22
C ILE A 76 53.71 3.01 -32.32
N GLY A 77 53.20 1.78 -32.33
CA GLY A 77 54.03 0.58 -32.24
C GLY A 77 54.42 -0.03 -33.58
N ASP A 78 53.70 0.25 -34.67
CA ASP A 78 53.76 -0.54 -35.93
C ASP A 78 53.60 -2.06 -35.70
N TRP A 79 52.87 -2.42 -34.63
CA TRP A 79 52.62 -3.82 -34.27
C TRP A 79 51.55 -4.43 -35.17
N SER A 80 51.47 -5.76 -35.16
CA SER A 80 50.39 -6.47 -35.83
C SER A 80 49.02 -5.97 -35.33
N ILE A 81 48.04 -5.98 -36.23
CA ILE A 81 46.66 -5.55 -35.92
C ILE A 81 46.09 -6.29 -34.72
N LEU A 82 46.39 -7.59 -34.59
CA LEU A 82 45.89 -8.42 -33.50
C LEU A 82 46.47 -7.98 -32.16
N LEU A 83 47.78 -7.73 -32.08
CA LEU A 83 48.41 -7.28 -30.83
C LEU A 83 47.91 -5.91 -30.40
N SER A 84 47.78 -4.97 -31.36
CA SER A 84 47.27 -3.63 -31.09
C SER A 84 45.83 -3.66 -30.55
N LEU A 85 44.99 -4.56 -31.07
CA LEU A 85 43.64 -4.76 -30.59
C LEU A 85 43.61 -5.27 -29.14
N ILE A 86 44.42 -6.30 -28.83
CA ILE A 86 44.51 -6.86 -27.48
C ILE A 86 44.97 -5.78 -26.47
N VAL A 87 46.03 -5.03 -26.81
CA VAL A 87 46.58 -3.98 -25.94
C VAL A 87 45.61 -2.81 -25.78
N GLY A 88 44.90 -2.41 -26.84
CA GLY A 88 43.89 -1.35 -26.78
C GLY A 88 42.71 -1.71 -25.87
N PHE A 89 42.19 -2.93 -25.98
CA PHE A 89 41.15 -3.45 -25.09
C PHE A 89 41.65 -3.58 -23.65
N ALA A 90 42.87 -4.09 -23.44
CA ALA A 90 43.47 -4.17 -22.11
C ALA A 90 43.65 -2.78 -21.48
N THR A 91 44.06 -1.78 -22.25
CA THR A 91 44.20 -0.40 -21.79
C THR A 91 42.85 0.19 -21.37
N MET A 92 41.81 0.02 -22.19
CA MET A 92 40.46 0.44 -21.80
C MET A 92 39.96 -0.29 -20.55
N ALA A 93 40.24 -1.59 -20.41
CA ALA A 93 39.86 -2.34 -19.22
C ALA A 93 40.47 -1.74 -17.95
N VAL A 94 41.76 -1.38 -17.98
CA VAL A 94 42.43 -0.71 -16.85
C VAL A 94 41.76 0.63 -16.53
N VAL A 95 41.46 1.45 -17.54
CA VAL A 95 40.75 2.73 -17.35
C VAL A 95 39.39 2.52 -16.68
N LEU A 96 38.62 1.53 -17.14
CA LEU A 96 37.31 1.20 -16.57
C LEU A 96 37.41 0.65 -15.15
N PHE A 97 38.43 -0.14 -14.82
CA PHE A 97 38.65 -0.61 -13.46
C PHE A 97 38.99 0.53 -12.49
N ILE A 98 39.79 1.52 -12.93
CA ILE A 98 40.06 2.72 -12.13
C ILE A 98 38.76 3.49 -11.89
N LEU A 99 37.98 3.71 -12.95
CA LEU A 99 36.69 4.41 -12.85
C LEU A 99 35.72 3.65 -11.93
N ALA A 100 35.62 2.33 -12.06
CA ALA A 100 34.80 1.47 -11.22
C ALA A 100 35.25 1.51 -9.75
N GLY A 101 36.56 1.52 -9.49
CA GLY A 101 37.11 1.67 -8.14
C GLY A 101 36.69 3.00 -7.51
N ILE A 102 36.80 4.11 -8.24
CA ILE A 102 36.35 5.43 -7.78
C ILE A 102 34.84 5.43 -7.48
N LEU A 103 34.02 4.92 -8.41
CA LEU A 103 32.57 4.82 -8.23
C LEU A 103 32.20 3.93 -7.04
N ALA A 104 32.92 2.82 -6.82
CA ALA A 104 32.70 1.94 -5.69
C ALA A 104 33.02 2.62 -4.35
N LEU A 105 34.10 3.40 -4.28
CA LEU A 105 34.45 4.17 -3.09
C LEU A 105 33.41 5.26 -2.78
N ILE A 106 32.98 6.01 -3.80
CA ILE A 106 31.93 7.03 -3.65
C ILE A 106 30.61 6.37 -3.23
N GLY A 107 30.23 5.29 -3.91
CA GLY A 107 29.02 4.51 -3.59
C GLY A 107 29.03 3.98 -2.17
N LYS A 108 30.16 3.42 -1.72
CA LYS A 108 30.36 2.99 -0.33
C LYS A 108 30.20 4.16 0.64
N GLY A 109 30.75 5.33 0.33
CA GLY A 109 30.59 6.54 1.12
C GLY A 109 29.12 6.93 1.28
N GLN A 110 28.38 6.97 0.17
CA GLN A 110 26.96 7.33 0.18
C GLN A 110 26.09 6.30 0.91
N ILE A 111 26.31 5.01 0.68
CA ILE A 111 25.60 3.93 1.40
C ILE A 111 25.87 4.01 2.90
N SER A 112 27.10 4.33 3.31
CA SER A 112 27.46 4.44 4.72
C SER A 112 26.77 5.63 5.41
N GLN A 113 26.30 6.63 4.65
CA GLN A 113 25.52 7.75 5.19
C GLN A 113 24.03 7.46 5.31
N VAL A 114 23.53 6.40 4.66
CA VAL A 114 22.11 6.04 4.74
C VAL A 114 21.85 5.37 6.09
N LYS A 115 21.26 6.12 7.02
CA LYS A 115 20.72 5.56 8.26
C LYS A 115 19.49 4.72 7.91
N ALA A 116 19.48 3.45 8.29
CA ALA A 116 18.35 2.56 7.99
C ALA A 116 17.03 3.17 8.52
N PRO A 117 15.93 3.17 7.73
CA PRO A 117 14.66 3.76 8.14
C PRO A 117 13.95 2.84 9.14
N THR A 118 14.47 2.81 10.37
CA THR A 118 13.95 1.96 11.46
C THR A 118 12.53 2.36 11.84
N GLY A 119 12.20 3.66 11.83
CA GLY A 119 10.86 4.16 12.15
C GLY A 119 9.79 3.63 11.20
N VAL A 120 10.05 3.64 9.89
CA VAL A 120 9.09 3.17 8.87
C VAL A 120 8.83 1.66 9.00
N VAL A 121 9.87 0.89 9.31
CA VAL A 121 9.74 -0.56 9.50
C VAL A 121 9.00 -0.87 10.80
N GLU A 122 9.28 -0.13 11.88
CA GLU A 122 8.62 -0.31 13.19
C GLU A 122 7.13 0.08 13.11
N GLU A 123 6.82 1.20 12.47
CA GLU A 123 5.44 1.68 12.28
C GLU A 123 4.64 0.72 11.37
N ALA A 124 5.25 0.18 10.32
CA ALA A 124 4.63 -0.84 9.48
C ALA A 124 4.33 -2.13 10.26
N LYS A 125 5.25 -2.59 11.12
CA LYS A 125 5.03 -3.75 11.99
C LYS A 125 3.94 -3.49 13.02
N SER A 126 3.97 -2.34 13.69
CA SER A 126 2.96 -1.94 14.67
C SER A 126 1.57 -1.86 14.04
N THR A 127 1.46 -1.30 12.83
CA THR A 127 0.19 -1.24 12.08
C THR A 127 -0.33 -2.63 11.75
N LEU A 128 0.53 -3.53 11.29
CA LEU A 128 0.16 -4.93 11.00
C LEU A 128 -0.30 -5.68 12.25
N GLU A 129 0.39 -5.48 13.37
CA GLU A 129 0.04 -6.10 14.64
C GLU A 129 -1.28 -5.54 15.20
N ALA A 130 -1.49 -4.24 15.11
CA ALA A 130 -2.75 -3.59 15.45
C ALA A 130 -3.92 -4.17 14.65
N VAL A 131 -3.77 -4.28 13.32
CA VAL A 131 -4.79 -4.90 12.44
C VAL A 131 -5.07 -6.35 12.82
N LYS A 132 -4.03 -7.16 13.04
CA LYS A 132 -4.17 -8.56 13.44
C LYS A 132 -4.87 -8.71 14.78
N SER A 133 -4.54 -7.85 15.75
CA SER A 133 -5.15 -7.83 17.07
C SER A 133 -6.62 -7.43 17.02
N ALA A 134 -6.98 -6.46 16.19
CA ALA A 134 -8.36 -6.03 15.99
C ALA A 134 -9.22 -7.17 15.39
N ILE A 135 -8.68 -7.89 14.40
CA ILE A 135 -9.35 -9.06 13.81
C ILE A 135 -9.53 -10.19 14.83
N ALA A 136 -8.51 -10.47 15.65
CA ALA A 136 -8.58 -11.50 16.68
C ALA A 136 -9.65 -11.16 17.73
N ARG A 137 -9.66 -9.93 18.25
CA ARG A 137 -10.68 -9.47 19.22
C ARG A 137 -12.09 -9.52 18.65
N GLY A 138 -12.27 -9.14 17.38
CA GLY A 138 -13.56 -9.25 16.68
C GLY A 138 -14.07 -10.69 16.65
N LYS A 139 -13.19 -11.66 16.41
CA LYS A 139 -13.54 -13.09 16.39
C LYS A 139 -13.94 -13.61 17.77
N TYR A 140 -13.19 -13.27 18.83
CA TYR A 140 -13.52 -13.66 20.20
C TYR A 140 -14.85 -13.06 20.67
N ASN A 141 -15.10 -11.78 20.38
CA ASN A 141 -16.34 -11.11 20.79
C ASN A 141 -17.57 -11.67 20.05
N ALA A 142 -17.44 -12.07 18.78
CA ALA A 142 -18.52 -12.71 18.04
C ALA A 142 -18.87 -14.09 18.62
N THR A 143 -17.86 -14.88 18.99
CA THR A 143 -18.08 -16.20 19.59
C THR A 143 -18.63 -16.11 21.02
N ALA A 144 -18.11 -15.19 21.85
CA ALA A 144 -18.59 -14.98 23.21
C ALA A 144 -20.06 -14.48 23.24
N ARG A 145 -20.42 -13.58 22.30
CA ARG A 145 -21.81 -13.13 22.13
C ARG A 145 -22.72 -14.31 21.72
N SER A 146 -22.27 -15.17 20.81
CA SER A 146 -23.05 -16.33 20.36
C SER A 146 -23.28 -17.38 21.46
N SER A 147 -22.35 -17.54 22.40
CA SER A 147 -22.49 -18.48 23.53
C SER A 147 -23.37 -17.93 24.66
N ILE A 148 -23.41 -16.61 24.84
CA ILE A 148 -24.30 -15.95 25.82
C ILE A 148 -25.75 -16.03 25.31
N ASP A 149 -25.98 -15.73 24.03
CA ASP A 149 -27.31 -15.83 23.40
C ASP A 149 -27.86 -17.27 23.41
N ALA A 150 -26.99 -18.28 23.30
CA ALA A 150 -27.36 -19.69 23.39
C ALA A 150 -27.80 -20.12 24.80
N ASN A 151 -27.40 -19.40 25.84
CA ASN A 151 -27.70 -19.71 27.24
C ASN A 151 -28.87 -18.87 27.82
N GLU A 152 -29.42 -17.92 27.04
CA GLU A 152 -30.49 -17.01 27.45
C GLU A 152 -31.84 -17.26 26.73
N ALA A 153 -32.00 -18.41 26.06
CA ALA A 153 -33.32 -18.90 25.63
C ALA A 153 -34.16 -19.34 26.87
N PRO A 154 -35.46 -19.02 26.91
CA PRO A 154 -36.06 -18.33 28.06
C PRO A 154 -36.43 -19.23 29.26
N SER A 155 -35.90 -18.89 30.44
CA SER A 155 -36.44 -19.27 31.75
C SER A 155 -36.91 -18.01 32.49
N HIS A 156 -38.06 -17.47 32.09
CA HIS A 156 -38.95 -16.71 32.98
C HIS A 156 -40.37 -16.66 32.39
N ALA A 157 -41.06 -17.80 32.44
CA ALA A 157 -42.51 -17.82 32.51
C ALA A 157 -42.90 -17.69 33.99
N ALA A 158 -43.26 -16.49 34.43
CA ALA A 158 -43.98 -16.28 35.68
C ALA A 158 -45.32 -15.60 35.35
N PRO A 159 -46.46 -16.13 35.82
CA PRO A 159 -47.77 -15.67 35.40
C PRO A 159 -48.12 -14.35 36.09
N VAL A 160 -48.35 -13.30 35.31
CA VAL A 160 -48.99 -12.08 35.82
C VAL A 160 -50.49 -12.36 35.85
N ALA A 161 -51.03 -12.51 37.07
CA ALA A 161 -52.46 -12.65 37.32
C ALA A 161 -53.24 -11.38 36.90
N PRO A 162 -54.53 -11.49 36.56
CA PRO A 162 -55.31 -10.34 36.12
C PRO A 162 -55.83 -9.59 37.35
N ASP A 163 -55.36 -8.37 37.58
CA ASP A 163 -56.06 -7.42 38.45
C ASP A 163 -56.79 -6.37 37.62
N ALA A 164 -58.02 -6.14 38.04
CA ALA A 164 -59.03 -5.34 37.40
C ALA A 164 -58.86 -3.85 37.71
N ALA A 165 -59.61 -3.04 36.94
CA ALA A 165 -60.05 -1.68 37.28
C ALA A 165 -59.00 -0.55 37.27
N SER A 166 -59.07 0.33 36.27
CA SER A 166 -59.66 1.69 36.42
C SER A 166 -59.47 2.57 35.16
N ALA A 167 -60.62 2.86 34.53
CA ALA A 167 -61.07 4.06 33.80
C ALA A 167 -60.11 5.11 33.15
N PRO A 168 -60.56 5.77 32.05
CA PRO A 168 -59.74 6.67 31.25
C PRO A 168 -59.66 8.08 31.86
N ARG A 169 -58.49 8.73 31.77
CA ARG A 169 -58.38 10.15 32.12
C ARG A 169 -58.44 11.03 30.86
N ARG A 170 -59.43 11.90 30.93
CA ARG A 170 -60.02 12.83 29.97
C ARG A 170 -59.06 13.89 29.43
N ALA A 171 -59.40 14.37 28.24
CA ALA A 171 -58.91 15.57 27.59
C ALA A 171 -58.95 16.82 28.49
N SER A 172 -58.00 17.74 28.25
CA SER A 172 -58.21 19.17 28.46
C SER A 172 -57.30 19.98 27.52
N ASP A 173 -57.96 20.84 26.75
CA ASP A 173 -57.44 21.92 25.92
C ASP A 173 -56.46 22.86 26.63
N GLY A 174 -55.66 23.56 25.82
CA GLY A 174 -54.90 24.72 26.26
C GLY A 174 -54.16 25.40 25.12
N ALA A 175 -54.85 26.32 24.43
CA ALA A 175 -54.27 27.29 23.50
C ALA A 175 -53.14 28.12 24.14
N THR A 176 -52.25 28.72 23.33
CA THR A 176 -52.10 30.20 23.17
C THR A 176 -50.86 30.55 22.32
N ALA A 177 -51.04 31.61 21.55
CA ALA A 177 -50.19 32.30 20.57
C ALA A 177 -48.86 32.91 21.04
N ALA A 178 -48.12 33.44 20.04
CA ALA A 178 -47.05 34.45 20.07
C ALA A 178 -45.64 33.90 20.38
N ARG A 179 -44.58 34.16 19.60
CA ARG A 179 -44.17 35.29 18.75
C ARG A 179 -43.31 34.81 17.59
#